data_AF-A0A453BWW8-F1
#
_entry.id   AF-A0A453BWW8-F1
#
_cell.length_a   1.000
_cell.length_b   1.000
_cell.length_c   1.000
_cell.angle_alpha   90.00
_cell.angle_beta   90.00
_cell.angle_gamma   90.00
#
_symmetry.space_group_name_H-M   'P 1'
#
loop_
_entity.id
_entity.type
_entity.pdbx_description
1 polymer ?
#
loop_
_entity_poly.entity_id
_entity_poly.type
_entity_poly.pdbx_seq_one_letter_code
_entity_poly.pdbx_strand_id
1 'polypeptide(L)'
;MLMELPIAMLACARIGAVHSVVFAGFSADAIAQRITDCKPKVVITCNAVKRGQKLIPLKDIVDASLVESAKNGVTVGICLTYENQLAMKKEDTQWIAGRDVWWQDVVPNFPTRCDVEWVDAEDPLFLLYTSGSTGKPKGVLHTTGGYMVYAATTFKHAFDYKPTDIYW
;
A
#
# COMPACT_ATOMS: atom_id res chain seq x y z
N MET A 1 3.19 10.07 -7.05
CA MET A 1 2.45 9.72 -5.81
C MET A 1 1.01 10.15 -6.04
N LEU A 2 0.05 9.27 -5.79
CA LEU A 2 -1.37 9.54 -5.98
C LEU A 2 -2.07 9.63 -4.62
N MET A 3 -3.23 10.28 -4.56
CA MET A 3 -3.99 10.47 -3.31
C MET A 3 -4.52 9.15 -2.75
N GLU A 4 -4.67 8.14 -3.60
CA GLU A 4 -5.18 6.82 -3.21
C GLU A 4 -4.23 6.09 -2.26
N LEU A 5 -2.93 6.42 -2.24
CA LEU A 5 -1.99 5.81 -1.29
C LEU A 5 -2.33 6.15 0.17
N PRO A 6 -2.37 7.43 0.60
CA PRO A 6 -2.76 7.74 1.97
C PRO A 6 -4.19 7.30 2.29
N ILE A 7 -5.11 7.34 1.30
CA ILE A 7 -6.47 6.81 1.49
C ILE A 7 -6.43 5.31 1.84
N ALA A 8 -5.67 4.50 1.10
CA ALA A 8 -5.53 3.07 1.36
C ALA A 8 -4.85 2.78 2.71
N MET A 9 -3.80 3.54 3.07
CA MET A 9 -3.12 3.39 4.37
C MET A 9 -4.09 3.65 5.53
N LEU A 10 -4.83 4.76 5.47
CA LEU A 10 -5.79 5.13 6.52
C LEU A 10 -7.00 4.19 6.54
N ALA A 11 -7.43 3.66 5.39
CA ALA A 11 -8.49 2.65 5.32
C ALA A 11 -8.09 1.35 6.04
N CYS A 12 -6.85 0.89 5.85
CA CYS A 12 -6.32 -0.26 6.60
C CYS A 12 -6.31 0.02 8.10
N ALA A 13 -5.72 1.14 8.53
CA ALA A 13 -5.65 1.50 9.94
C ALA A 13 -7.04 1.66 10.58
N ARG A 14 -8.03 2.17 9.83
CA ARG A 14 -9.41 2.38 10.30
C ARG A 14 -10.11 1.08 10.72
N ILE A 15 -9.77 -0.04 10.08
CA ILE A 15 -10.34 -1.36 10.35
C ILE A 15 -9.39 -2.27 11.13
N GLY A 16 -8.32 -1.71 11.72
CA GLY A 16 -7.31 -2.48 12.46
C GLY A 16 -6.41 -3.39 11.60
N ALA A 17 -6.38 -3.19 10.28
CA ALA A 17 -5.53 -3.96 9.38
C ALA A 17 -4.11 -3.37 9.31
N VAL A 18 -3.12 -4.27 9.31
CA VAL A 18 -1.71 -3.90 9.18
C VAL A 18 -1.35 -3.65 7.71
N HIS A 19 -1.03 -2.41 7.36
CA HIS A 19 -0.60 -2.11 5.99
C HIS A 19 0.91 -2.30 5.81
N SER A 20 1.33 -2.76 4.63
CA SER A 20 2.75 -2.89 4.25
C SER A 20 3.00 -2.16 2.94
N VAL A 21 3.47 -0.90 3.03
CA VAL A 21 3.71 -0.07 1.84
C VAL A 21 5.00 -0.51 1.15
N VAL A 22 4.93 -0.70 -0.16
CA VAL A 22 6.08 -1.09 -0.99
C VAL A 22 6.36 0.02 -2.00
N PHE A 23 7.63 0.40 -2.14
CA PHE A 23 8.02 1.47 -3.06
C PHE A 23 7.73 1.06 -4.52
N ALA A 24 7.03 1.93 -5.24
CA ALA A 24 6.59 1.73 -6.63
C ALA A 24 7.72 1.51 -7.65
N GLY A 25 8.98 1.77 -7.28
CA GLY A 25 10.14 1.51 -8.12
C GLY A 25 10.82 0.15 -7.91
N PHE A 26 10.30 -0.71 -7.02
CA PHE A 26 10.86 -2.05 -6.81
C PHE A 26 10.52 -3.03 -7.93
N SER A 27 11.40 -4.01 -8.11
CA SER A 27 11.19 -5.12 -9.03
C SER A 27 10.13 -6.09 -8.51
N ALA A 28 9.60 -6.93 -9.41
CA ALA A 28 8.66 -7.99 -9.07
C ALA A 28 9.22 -8.91 -7.95
N ASP A 29 10.49 -9.30 -8.03
CA ASP A 29 11.14 -10.15 -7.02
C ASP A 29 11.19 -9.48 -5.64
N ALA A 30 11.51 -8.19 -5.60
CA ALA A 30 11.58 -7.43 -4.36
C ALA A 30 10.18 -7.27 -3.72
N ILE A 31 9.12 -7.15 -4.52
CA ILE A 31 7.74 -7.17 -4.03
C ILE A 31 7.36 -8.57 -3.56
N ALA A 32 7.69 -9.61 -4.33
CA ALA A 32 7.37 -11.01 -4.01
C ALA A 32 7.98 -11.47 -2.69
N GLN A 33 9.23 -11.07 -2.39
CA GLN A 33 9.87 -11.36 -1.11
C GLN A 33 9.10 -10.76 0.07
N ARG A 34 8.57 -9.55 -0.07
CA ARG A 34 7.76 -8.89 0.97
C ARG A 34 6.40 -9.55 1.12
N ILE A 35 5.72 -9.85 0.01
CA ILE A 35 4.45 -10.60 0.02
C ILE A 35 4.63 -11.97 0.69
N THR A 36 5.73 -12.67 0.39
CA THR A 36 6.01 -13.99 0.97
C THR A 36 6.21 -13.91 2.49
N ASP A 37 6.82 -12.82 2.97
CA ASP A 37 7.08 -12.59 4.39
C ASP A 37 5.83 -12.13 5.16
N CYS A 38 5.11 -11.08 4.72
CA CYS A 38 3.92 -10.58 5.42
C CYS A 38 2.61 -11.31 5.08
N LYS A 39 2.59 -12.16 4.05
CA LYS A 39 1.47 -13.03 3.67
C LYS A 39 0.12 -12.29 3.55
N PRO A 40 0.05 -11.17 2.80
CA PRO A 40 -1.15 -10.36 2.71
C PRO A 40 -2.27 -11.11 2.00
N LYS A 41 -3.52 -10.83 2.37
CA LYS A 41 -4.71 -11.36 1.68
C LYS A 41 -5.13 -10.50 0.49
N VAL A 42 -4.78 -9.21 0.54
CA VAL A 42 -5.13 -8.20 -0.47
C VAL A 42 -3.87 -7.41 -0.83
N VAL A 43 -3.70 -7.11 -2.11
CA VAL A 43 -2.74 -6.12 -2.62
C VAL A 43 -3.52 -4.96 -3.22
N ILE A 44 -3.13 -3.73 -2.90
CA ILE A 44 -3.68 -2.51 -3.51
C ILE A 44 -2.59 -1.92 -4.39
N THR A 45 -2.92 -1.67 -5.65
CA THR A 45 -2.00 -1.10 -6.64
C THR A 45 -2.73 -0.12 -7.56
N CYS A 46 -2.01 0.38 -8.54
CA CYS A 46 -2.50 1.20 -9.63
C CYS A 46 -2.14 0.52 -10.96
N ASN A 47 -2.89 0.77 -12.04
CA ASN A 47 -2.56 0.21 -13.35
C ASN A 47 -1.15 0.65 -13.80
N ALA A 48 -0.89 1.95 -13.83
CA ALA A 48 0.40 2.54 -14.11
C ALA A 48 0.55 3.93 -13.49
N VAL A 49 1.78 4.40 -13.38
CA VAL A 49 2.09 5.80 -13.05
C VAL A 49 3.15 6.35 -14.00
N LYS A 50 3.21 7.68 -14.13
CA LYS A 50 4.32 8.37 -14.79
C LYS A 50 5.23 8.99 -13.75
N ARG A 51 6.54 8.71 -13.84
CA ARG A 51 7.59 9.41 -13.08
C ARG A 51 8.38 10.27 -14.05
N GLY A 52 8.06 11.56 -14.10
CA GLY A 52 8.47 12.41 -15.21
C GLY A 52 7.82 11.89 -16.51
N GLN A 53 8.63 11.68 -17.56
CA GLN A 53 8.15 11.10 -18.82
C GLN A 53 8.10 9.57 -18.82
N LYS A 54 8.71 8.92 -17.81
CA LYS A 54 8.80 7.46 -17.76
C LYS A 54 7.49 6.85 -17.28
N LEU A 55 6.89 6.00 -18.10
CA LEU A 55 5.80 5.12 -17.71
C LEU A 55 6.33 3.98 -16.83
N ILE A 56 5.64 3.70 -15.73
CA ILE A 56 5.89 2.57 -14.84
C ILE A 56 4.59 1.75 -14.79
N PRO A 57 4.55 0.56 -15.44
CA PRO A 57 3.37 -0.30 -15.44
C PRO A 57 3.29 -1.09 -14.14
N LEU A 58 2.75 -0.45 -13.09
CA LEU A 58 2.73 -1.01 -11.75
C LEU A 58 1.95 -2.33 -11.67
N LYS A 59 0.85 -2.46 -12.41
CA LYS A 59 0.05 -3.68 -12.43
C LYS A 59 0.81 -4.86 -13.00
N ASP A 60 1.57 -4.67 -14.08
CA ASP A 60 2.40 -5.75 -14.68
C ASP A 60 3.47 -6.23 -13.69
N ILE A 61 4.11 -5.30 -12.98
CA ILE A 61 5.13 -5.61 -11.97
C ILE A 61 4.49 -6.35 -10.78
N VAL A 62 3.30 -5.92 -10.34
CA VAL A 62 2.55 -6.60 -9.28
C VAL A 62 2.14 -7.99 -9.73
N ASP A 63 1.63 -8.17 -10.94
CA ASP A 63 1.24 -9.48 -11.46
C ASP A 63 2.41 -10.47 -11.48
N ALA A 64 3.57 -10.03 -11.96
CA ALA A 64 4.79 -10.83 -11.91
C ALA A 64 5.18 -11.19 -10.46
N SER A 65 5.04 -10.26 -9.52
CA SER A 65 5.31 -10.52 -8.10
C SER A 65 4.32 -11.50 -7.44
N LEU A 66 3.07 -11.49 -7.87
CA LEU A 66 2.02 -12.41 -7.42
C LEU A 66 2.27 -13.83 -7.92
N VAL A 67 2.74 -13.97 -9.17
CA VAL A 67 3.18 -15.27 -9.71
C VAL A 67 4.38 -15.79 -8.92
N GLU A 68 5.37 -14.93 -8.64
CA GLU A 68 6.58 -15.35 -7.94
C GLU A 68 6.32 -15.70 -6.46
N SER A 69 5.50 -14.92 -5.75
CA SER A 69 5.08 -15.24 -4.38
C SER A 69 4.26 -16.54 -4.31
N ALA A 70 3.43 -16.82 -5.32
CA ALA A 70 2.68 -18.08 -5.39
C ALA A 70 3.60 -19.31 -5.52
N LYS A 71 4.70 -19.22 -6.27
CA LYS A 71 5.73 -20.29 -6.32
C LYS A 71 6.38 -20.53 -4.95
N ASN A 72 6.42 -19.50 -4.10
CA ASN A 72 6.92 -19.56 -2.73
C ASN A 72 5.82 -19.89 -1.70
N GLY A 73 4.64 -20.35 -2.15
CA GLY A 73 3.57 -20.85 -1.29
C GLY A 73 2.64 -19.77 -0.72
N VAL A 74 2.71 -18.53 -1.19
CA VAL A 74 1.85 -17.43 -0.73
C VAL A 74 1.02 -16.90 -1.88
N THR A 75 -0.30 -17.10 -1.79
CA THR A 75 -1.27 -16.59 -2.77
C THR A 75 -2.07 -15.44 -2.19
N VAL A 76 -2.19 -14.35 -2.95
CA VAL A 76 -3.03 -13.19 -2.63
C VAL A 76 -4.40 -13.39 -3.29
N GLY A 77 -5.48 -13.17 -2.53
CA GLY A 77 -6.85 -13.39 -3.02
C GLY A 77 -7.35 -12.28 -3.93
N ILE A 78 -7.13 -11.02 -3.54
CA ILE A 78 -7.64 -9.84 -4.27
C ILE A 78 -6.51 -8.86 -4.60
N CYS A 79 -6.55 -8.34 -5.83
CA CYS A 79 -5.73 -7.21 -6.26
C CYS A 79 -6.64 -6.02 -6.60
N LEU A 80 -6.76 -5.07 -5.67
CA LEU A 80 -7.53 -3.84 -5.88
C LEU A 80 -6.66 -2.85 -6.66
N THR A 81 -7.04 -2.56 -7.91
CA THR A 81 -6.27 -1.76 -8.84
C THR A 81 -6.95 -0.42 -9.09
N TYR A 82 -6.27 0.69 -8.84
CA TYR A 82 -6.71 2.01 -9.23
C TYR A 82 -6.40 2.29 -10.71
N GLU A 83 -7.41 2.76 -11.45
CA GLU A 83 -7.24 3.24 -12.82
C GLU A 83 -6.68 4.67 -12.85
N ASN A 84 -5.41 4.82 -13.21
CA ASN A 84 -4.80 6.11 -13.46
C ASN A 84 -4.78 6.43 -14.96
N GLN A 85 -5.85 7.07 -15.41
CA GLN A 85 -6.07 7.46 -16.81
C GLN A 85 -4.98 8.39 -17.37
N LEU A 86 -4.25 9.11 -16.51
CA LEU A 86 -3.15 9.97 -16.93
C LEU A 86 -1.89 9.19 -17.35
N ALA A 87 -1.78 7.93 -16.91
CA ALA A 87 -0.64 7.07 -17.20
C ALA A 87 -0.93 6.02 -18.26
N MET A 88 -2.04 5.28 -18.14
CA MET A 88 -2.38 4.14 -19.00
C MET A 88 -3.91 3.97 -19.03
N LYS A 89 -4.47 3.60 -20.18
CA LYS A 89 -5.90 3.34 -20.32
C LYS A 89 -6.28 2.01 -19.68
N LYS A 90 -7.55 1.87 -19.29
CA LYS A 90 -8.09 0.65 -18.69
C LYS A 90 -7.91 -0.56 -19.60
N GLU A 91 -8.11 -0.39 -20.90
CA GLU A 91 -8.06 -1.47 -21.91
C GLU A 91 -6.65 -1.99 -22.16
N ASP A 92 -5.64 -1.18 -21.87
CA ASP A 92 -4.23 -1.55 -22.03
C ASP A 92 -3.68 -2.31 -20.80
N THR A 93 -4.48 -2.43 -19.73
CA THR A 93 -4.07 -3.06 -18.47
C THR A 93 -4.34 -4.56 -18.48
N GLN A 94 -3.32 -5.38 -18.23
CA GLN A 94 -3.50 -6.83 -18.08
C GLN A 94 -4.39 -7.17 -16.88
N TRP A 95 -5.32 -8.11 -17.07
CA TRP A 95 -6.39 -8.38 -16.12
C TRP A 95 -6.63 -9.88 -15.90
N ILE A 96 -6.71 -10.30 -14.65
CA ILE A 96 -7.03 -11.66 -14.23
C ILE A 96 -8.41 -11.68 -13.56
N ALA A 97 -9.37 -12.26 -14.27
CA ALA A 97 -10.74 -12.42 -13.78
C ALA A 97 -10.78 -13.20 -12.46
N GLY A 98 -11.60 -12.75 -11.52
CA GLY A 98 -11.78 -13.35 -10.20
C GLY A 98 -10.75 -12.93 -9.13
N ARG A 99 -9.61 -12.35 -9.52
CA ARG A 99 -8.60 -11.80 -8.60
C ARG A 99 -8.56 -10.26 -8.63
N ASP A 100 -8.56 -9.70 -9.84
CA ASP A 100 -8.37 -8.27 -10.04
C ASP A 100 -9.70 -7.52 -9.99
N VAL A 101 -9.69 -6.40 -9.28
CA VAL A 101 -10.86 -5.56 -9.04
C VAL A 101 -10.49 -4.09 -9.24
N TRP A 102 -11.30 -3.35 -9.97
CA TRP A 102 -11.08 -1.91 -10.15
C TRP A 102 -11.57 -1.14 -8.92
N TRP A 103 -10.72 -0.24 -8.42
CA TRP A 103 -11.08 0.70 -7.36
C TRP A 103 -12.33 1.49 -7.73
N GLN A 104 -12.37 2.02 -8.94
CA GLN A 104 -13.47 2.82 -9.49
C GLN A 104 -14.80 2.05 -9.56
N ASP A 105 -14.75 0.74 -9.73
CA ASP A 105 -15.95 -0.09 -9.89
C ASP A 105 -16.51 -0.55 -8.53
N VAL A 106 -15.75 -0.40 -7.44
CA VAL A 106 -16.11 -0.93 -6.11
C VAL A 106 -16.25 0.16 -5.06
N VAL A 107 -15.25 1.03 -4.91
CA VAL A 107 -15.21 2.02 -3.83
C VAL A 107 -16.41 2.99 -3.83
N PRO A 108 -16.89 3.50 -4.98
CA PRO A 108 -18.06 4.38 -5.02
C PRO A 108 -19.37 3.74 -4.56
N ASN A 109 -19.43 2.40 -4.53
CA ASN A 109 -20.64 1.66 -4.12
C ASN A 109 -20.76 1.50 -2.59
N PHE A 110 -19.74 1.94 -1.82
CA PHE A 110 -19.76 1.87 -0.37
C PHE A 110 -20.10 3.22 0.27
N PRO A 111 -20.67 3.23 1.49
CA PRO A 111 -20.94 4.46 2.22
C PRO A 111 -19.67 5.25 2.51
N THR A 112 -19.80 6.57 2.57
CA THR A 112 -18.71 7.49 2.98
C THR A 112 -18.44 7.46 4.49
N ARG A 113 -19.20 6.66 5.25
CA ARG A 113 -19.02 6.43 6.67
C ARG A 113 -18.68 4.96 6.90
N CYS A 114 -17.62 4.74 7.66
CA CYS A 114 -17.18 3.44 8.16
C CYS A 114 -16.89 3.62 9.65
N ASP A 115 -17.41 2.76 10.51
CA ASP A 115 -17.08 2.80 11.93
C ASP A 115 -15.60 2.41 12.13
N VAL A 116 -15.00 2.87 13.23
CA VAL A 116 -13.58 2.63 13.52
C VAL A 116 -13.46 1.36 14.35
N GLU A 117 -12.50 0.51 14.00
CA GLU A 117 -12.08 -0.59 14.87
C GLU A 117 -11.23 -0.04 16.01
N TRP A 118 -11.64 -0.31 17.25
CA TRP A 118 -10.88 0.09 18.43
C TRP A 118 -9.77 -0.92 18.68
N VAL A 119 -8.53 -0.47 18.53
CA VAL A 119 -7.32 -1.29 18.73
C VAL A 119 -6.57 -0.85 19.98
N ASP A 120 -5.76 -1.76 20.54
CA ASP A 120 -4.85 -1.44 21.63
C ASP A 120 -3.71 -0.52 21.16
N ALA A 121 -3.06 0.19 22.09
CA ALA A 121 -1.89 1.00 21.77
C ALA A 121 -0.74 0.17 21.17
N GLU A 122 -0.60 -1.10 21.60
CA GLU A 122 0.43 -2.03 21.13
C GLU A 122 0.00 -2.89 19.95
N ASP A 123 -1.23 -2.72 19.43
CA ASP A 123 -1.62 -3.41 18.20
C ASP A 123 -0.81 -2.91 17.00
N PRO A 124 -0.40 -3.79 16.07
CA PRO A 124 0.41 -3.39 14.92
C PRO A 124 -0.33 -2.43 13.98
N LEU A 125 0.30 -1.33 13.63
CA LEU A 125 -0.24 -0.36 12.66
C LEU A 125 0.23 -0.67 11.24
N PHE A 126 1.54 -0.86 11.07
CA PHE A 126 2.12 -1.14 9.76
C PHE A 126 3.43 -1.91 9.83
N LEU A 127 3.77 -2.52 8.69
CA LEU A 127 5.10 -3.03 8.39
C LEU A 127 5.78 -2.13 7.35
N LEU A 128 7.03 -1.78 7.59
CA LEU A 128 7.86 -1.08 6.60
C LEU A 128 9.16 -1.85 6.38
N TYR A 129 9.28 -2.44 5.20
CA TYR A 129 10.42 -3.29 4.87
C TYR A 129 11.68 -2.49 4.55
N THR A 130 12.76 -2.77 5.29
CA THR A 130 14.08 -2.19 5.06
C THR A 130 15.07 -3.23 4.55
N SER A 131 16.19 -2.77 3.96
CA SER A 131 17.28 -3.64 3.53
C SER A 131 17.91 -4.30 4.76
N GLY A 132 17.78 -5.62 4.88
CA GLY A 132 18.49 -6.37 5.91
C GLY A 132 19.97 -6.54 5.55
N SER A 133 20.84 -6.62 6.56
CA SER A 133 22.27 -6.95 6.38
C SER A 133 22.52 -8.33 5.75
N THR A 134 21.53 -9.23 5.83
CA THR A 134 21.60 -10.61 5.34
C THR A 134 20.92 -10.80 3.97
N GLY A 135 20.63 -9.72 3.24
CA GLY A 135 20.00 -9.75 1.91
C GLY A 135 18.49 -9.96 1.91
N LYS A 136 17.91 -10.59 2.95
CA LYS A 136 16.44 -10.69 3.11
C LYS A 136 15.86 -9.38 3.65
N PRO A 137 14.75 -8.87 3.10
CA PRO A 137 14.11 -7.67 3.61
C PRO A 137 13.52 -7.94 5.00
N LYS A 138 13.64 -6.98 5.92
CA LYS A 138 13.11 -7.08 7.29
C LYS A 138 11.90 -6.17 7.45
N GLY A 139 10.75 -6.73 7.80
CA GLY A 139 9.53 -5.97 8.08
C GLY A 139 9.64 -5.28 9.43
N VAL A 140 9.99 -4.00 9.44
CA VAL A 140 10.00 -3.20 10.67
C VAL A 140 8.55 -2.94 11.06
N LEU A 141 8.17 -3.39 12.26
CA LEU A 141 6.83 -3.22 12.80
C LEU A 141 6.78 -1.94 13.65
N HIS A 142 5.72 -1.16 13.45
CA HIS A 142 5.33 -0.08 14.35
C HIS A 142 3.94 -0.34 14.91
N THR A 143 3.77 -0.11 16.21
CA THR A 143 2.49 -0.19 16.90
C THR A 143 1.71 1.11 16.80
N THR A 144 0.42 1.06 17.10
CA THR A 144 -0.55 2.13 16.85
C THR A 144 -0.31 3.36 17.71
N GLY A 145 -0.40 3.23 19.04
CA GLY A 145 -0.42 4.37 19.96
C GLY A 145 0.91 5.13 19.97
N GLY A 146 2.01 4.41 20.20
CA GLY A 146 3.34 5.00 20.26
C GLY A 146 3.75 5.72 18.98
N TYR A 147 3.48 5.12 17.81
CA TYR A 147 3.82 5.72 16.52
C TYR A 147 3.03 7.00 16.25
N MET A 148 1.70 7.00 16.47
CA MET A 148 0.86 8.16 16.21
C MET A 148 1.22 9.35 17.10
N VAL A 149 1.44 9.10 18.40
CA VAL A 149 1.87 10.16 19.34
C VAL A 149 3.23 10.70 18.92
N TYR A 150 4.21 9.83 18.66
CA TYR A 150 5.54 10.25 18.24
C TYR A 150 5.50 11.09 16.95
N ALA A 151 4.78 10.63 15.92
CA ALA A 151 4.66 11.34 14.66
C ALA A 151 4.02 12.73 14.82
N ALA A 152 2.91 12.83 15.57
CA ALA A 152 2.24 14.10 15.82
C ALA A 152 3.09 15.07 16.65
N THR A 153 3.75 14.57 17.70
CA THR A 153 4.61 15.37 18.58
C THR A 153 5.83 15.90 17.83
N THR A 154 6.55 15.03 17.12
CA THR A 154 7.73 15.45 16.36
C THR A 154 7.37 16.37 15.21
N PHE A 155 6.26 16.10 14.50
CA PHE A 155 5.77 16.99 13.46
C PHE A 155 5.49 18.39 14.00
N LYS A 156 4.74 18.49 15.09
CA LYS A 156 4.41 19.78 15.74
C LYS A 156 5.66 20.54 16.19
N HIS A 157 6.62 19.87 16.84
CA HIS A 157 7.72 20.54 17.51
C HIS A 157 8.96 20.73 16.63
N ALA A 158 9.31 19.76 15.78
CA ALA A 158 10.49 19.84 14.92
C ALA A 158 10.26 20.75 13.71
N PHE A 159 9.05 20.77 13.16
CA PHE A 159 8.67 21.64 12.04
C PHE A 159 7.98 22.93 12.51
N ASP A 160 7.78 23.10 13.82
CA ASP A 160 7.01 24.21 14.43
C ASP A 160 5.61 24.41 13.82
N TYR A 161 4.99 23.33 13.33
CA TYR A 161 3.77 23.38 12.53
C TYR A 161 2.60 24.09 13.23
N LYS A 162 1.99 25.05 12.52
CA LYS A 162 0.79 25.80 12.95
C LYS A 162 -0.45 25.38 12.14
N PRO A 163 -1.67 25.56 12.68
CA PRO A 163 -2.91 25.22 11.97
C PRO A 163 -3.10 25.91 10.61
N THR A 164 -2.45 27.05 10.37
CA THR A 164 -2.49 27.80 9.11
C THR A 164 -1.44 27.34 8.09
N ASP A 165 -0.53 26.46 8.49
CA ASP A 165 0.60 26.06 7.66
C ASP A 165 0.21 24.97 6.65
N ILE A 166 0.83 25.02 5.49
CA ILE A 166 0.75 23.96 4.47
C ILE A 166 2.09 23.23 4.45
N TYR A 167 2.07 21.93 4.75
CA TYR A 167 3.24 21.06 4.71
C TYR A 167 3.32 20.34 3.35
N TRP A 168 4.48 20.34 2.72
CA TRP A 168 4.74 19.68 1.43
C TRP A 168 6.04 18.86 1.46
#